data_AF-A0A1L8MB50-F1
#
_entry.id   AF-A0A1L8MB50-F1
#
_cell.length_a   1.000
_cell.length_b   1.000
_cell.length_c   1.000
_cell.angle_alpha   90.00
_cell.angle_beta   90.00
_cell.angle_gamma   90.00
#
_symmetry.space_group_name_H-M   'P 1'
#
loop_
_entity.id
_entity.type
_entity.pdbx_description
1 polymer ?
#
loop_
_entity_poly.entity_id
_entity_poly.type
_entity_poly.pdbx_seq_one_letter_code
_entity_poly.pdbx_strand_id
1 'polypeptide(L)' 'MRILRLTLGSILFVGGIALTLLPGSILLVVAGLVLLSYDWPRARGWLKYSQKTMSLGARKIDRFLLMRKLR' A
#
# COMPACT_ATOMS: atom_id res chain seq x y z
N MET A 1 5.94 23.12 5.16
CA MET A 1 5.76 21.93 4.28
C MET A 1 6.06 20.60 4.96
N ARG A 2 7.18 20.45 5.68
CA ARG A 2 7.59 19.17 6.27
C ARG A 2 6.64 18.64 7.37
N ILE A 3 6.23 19.51 8.30
CA ILE A 3 5.28 19.16 9.37
C ILE A 3 3.93 18.73 8.81
N LEU A 4 3.42 19.43 7.80
CA LEU A 4 2.15 19.12 7.13
C LEU A 4 2.16 17.74 6.45
N ARG A 5 3.26 17.36 5.80
CA ARG A 5 3.41 16.01 5.21
C ARG A 5 3.44 14.92 6.28
N LEU A 6 4.11 15.16 7.40
CA LEU A 6 4.22 14.18 8.48
C LEU A 6 2.88 13.95 9.17
N THR A 7 2.12 15.02 9.45
CA THR A 7 0.78 14.91 10.04
C THR A 7 -0.22 14.27 9.09
N LEU A 8 -0.31 14.72 7.83
CA LEU A 8 -1.20 14.12 6.82
C LEU A 8 -0.82 12.66 6.53
N GLY A 9 0.47 12.36 6.35
CA GLY A 9 0.95 11.01 6.10
C GLY A 9 0.65 10.06 7.25
N SER A 10 0.77 10.51 8.51
CA SER A 10 0.45 9.70 9.68
C SER A 10 -1.05 9.45 9.82
N ILE A 11 -1.88 10.47 9.59
CA ILE A 11 -3.36 10.33 9.63
C ILE A 11 -3.83 9.37 8.53
N LEU A 12 -3.33 9.51 7.30
CA LEU A 12 -3.67 8.59 6.22
C LEU A 12 -3.20 7.17 6.50
N PHE A 13 -2.02 7.00 7.08
CA PHE A 13 -1.48 5.67 7.36
C PHE A 13 -2.26 4.96 8.46
N VAL A 14 -2.48 5.61 9.60
CA VAL A 14 -3.23 5.03 10.74
C VAL A 14 -4.71 4.86 10.39
N GLY A 15 -5.33 5.88 9.78
CA GLY A 15 -6.71 5.82 9.30
C GLY A 15 -6.89 4.76 8.21
N GLY A 16 -5.92 4.62 7.31
CA GLY A 16 -5.91 3.58 6.28
C GLY A 16 -5.83 2.17 6.86
N ILE A 17 -5.05 1.97 7.93
CA ILE A 17 -4.98 0.68 8.64
C ILE A 17 -6.32 0.35 9.32
N ALA A 18 -6.94 1.33 10.00
CA ALA A 18 -8.23 1.12 10.64
C ALA A 18 -9.34 0.81 9.61
N LEU A 19 -9.34 1.52 8.48
CA LEU A 19 -10.29 1.29 7.39
C LEU A 19 -10.00 0.01 6.62
N THR A 20 -8.77 -0.45 6.47
CA THR A 20 -8.52 -1.76 5.81
C THR A 20 -9.08 -2.95 6.59
N LEU A 21 -9.26 -2.82 7.92
CA LEU A 21 -9.97 -3.81 8.74
C LEU A 21 -11.50 -3.80 8.54
N LEU A 22 -12.07 -2.64 8.19
CA LEU A 22 -13.49 -2.39 7.94
C LEU A 22 -13.71 -2.22 6.43
N PRO A 23 -14.02 -3.31 5.72
CA PRO A 23 -13.65 -3.57 4.31
C PRO A 23 -13.28 -2.29 3.54
N GLY A 24 -12.05 -1.84 3.71
CA GLY A 24 -11.60 -0.55 3.20
C GLY A 24 -10.33 -0.70 2.37
N SER A 25 -9.95 0.41 1.74
CA SER A 25 -8.98 0.38 0.66
C SER A 25 -7.54 0.42 1.18
N ILE A 26 -6.76 -0.60 0.83
CA ILE A 26 -5.30 -0.63 1.01
C ILE A 26 -4.60 0.56 0.33
N LEU A 27 -5.27 1.23 -0.60
CA LEU A 27 -4.78 2.44 -1.25
C LEU A 27 -4.51 3.57 -0.26
N LEU A 28 -5.29 3.69 0.83
CA LEU A 28 -5.04 4.71 1.85
C LEU A 28 -3.74 4.45 2.62
N VAL A 29 -3.46 3.18 2.94
CA VAL A 29 -2.22 2.75 3.58
C VAL A 29 -1.02 3.02 2.66
N VAL A 30 -1.15 2.68 1.37
CA VAL A 30 -0.10 2.92 0.38
C VAL A 30 0.12 4.42 0.17
N ALA A 31 -0.95 5.22 0.10
CA ALA A 31 -0.85 6.68 -0.03
C ALA A 31 -0.17 7.34 1.19
N GLY A 32 -0.50 6.89 2.41
CA GLY A 32 0.18 7.32 3.63
C GLY A 32 1.67 6.96 3.61
N LEU A 33 2.01 5.74 3.21
CA LEU A 33 3.39 5.29 3.03
C LEU A 33 4.15 6.08 1.97
N VAL A 34 3.50 6.45 0.84
CA VAL A 34 4.10 7.31 -0.19
C VAL A 34 4.47 8.67 0.41
N LEU A 35 3.56 9.31 1.14
CA LEU A 35 3.80 10.59 1.81
C LEU A 35 4.93 10.49 2.85
N LEU A 36 4.92 9.45 3.69
CA LEU A 36 5.95 9.22 4.70
C LEU A 36 7.31 8.88 4.11
N SER A 37 7.35 8.25 2.92
CA SER A 37 8.59 7.83 2.27
C SER A 37 9.48 8.99 1.80
N TYR A 38 8.93 10.19 1.68
CA TYR A 38 9.69 11.40 1.32
C TYR A 38 10.63 11.86 2.44
N ASP A 39 10.20 11.74 3.69
CA ASP A 39 10.95 12.21 4.85
C ASP A 39 11.60 11.07 5.66
N TRP A 40 11.11 9.82 5.52
CA TRP A 40 11.61 8.67 6.27
C TRP A 40 12.08 7.52 5.37
N PRO A 41 13.40 7.24 5.29
CA PRO A 41 13.93 6.16 4.44
C PRO A 41 13.40 4.76 4.80
N ARG A 42 13.02 4.49 6.07
CA ARG A 42 12.39 3.21 6.44
C ARG A 42 10.99 3.07 5.84
N ALA A 43 10.19 4.14 5.79
CA ALA A 43 8.88 4.14 5.15
C ALA A 43 8.97 3.82 3.65
N ARG A 44 10.05 4.26 2.98
CA ARG A 44 10.34 3.85 1.60
C ARG A 44 10.57 2.34 1.46
N GLY A 45 11.24 1.72 2.44
CA GLY A 45 11.42 0.26 2.49
C GLY A 45 10.09 -0.48 2.59
N TRP A 46 9.22 -0.06 3.52
CA TRP A 46 7.87 -0.60 3.69
C TRP A 46 7.00 -0.41 2.44
N LEU A 47 7.08 0.75 1.79
CA LEU A 47 6.37 1.03 0.55
C LEU A 47 6.79 0.07 -0.57
N LYS A 48 8.09 -0.12 -0.77
CA LYS A 48 8.62 -1.06 -1.77
C LYS A 48 8.18 -2.50 -1.47
N TYR A 49 8.23 -2.91 -0.21
CA TYR A 49 7.79 -4.24 0.20
C TYR A 49 6.29 -4.45 -0.07
N SER A 50 5.46 -3.48 0.30
CA SER A 50 4.02 -3.50 0.05
C SER A 50 3.70 -3.59 -1.45
N GLN A 51 4.31 -2.73 -2.27
CA GLN A 51 4.12 -2.73 -3.72
C GLN A 51 4.57 -4.05 -4.36
N LYS A 52 5.74 -4.59 -3.96
CA LYS A 52 6.25 -5.87 -4.47
C LYS A 52 5.29 -7.02 -4.18
N THR A 53 4.78 -7.08 -2.95
CA THR A 53 3.83 -8.13 -2.52
C THR A 53 2.52 -8.03 -3.30
N MET A 54 2.00 -6.82 -3.51
CA MET A 54 0.81 -6.59 -4.34
C MET A 54 1.04 -7.02 -5.80
N SER A 55 2.16 -6.67 -6.41
CA SER A 55 2.48 -7.09 -7.79
C SER A 55 2.62 -8.60 -7.93
N LEU A 56 3.24 -9.28 -6.96
CA LEU A 56 3.34 -10.73 -6.95
C LEU A 56 1.98 -11.40 -6.78
N GLY A 57 1.14 -10.87 -5.89
CA GLY A 57 -0.24 -11.33 -5.69
C GLY A 57 -1.08 -11.20 -6.96
N ALA A 58 -1.05 -10.03 -7.61
CA ALA A 58 -1.74 -9.79 -8.87
C ALA A 58 -1.30 -10.78 -9.96
N ARG A 59 0.01 -10.96 -10.17
CA ARG A 59 0.54 -11.94 -11.15
C ARG A 59 0.11 -13.36 -10.86
N LYS A 60 0.02 -13.74 -9.57
CA LYS A 60 -0.43 -15.08 -9.17
C LYS A 60 -1.92 -15.28 -9.50
N ILE A 61 -2.74 -14.27 -9.23
CA ILE A 61 -4.18 -14.29 -9.56
C ILE A 61 -4.36 -14.31 -11.08
N ASP A 62 -3.65 -13.46 -11.82
CA ASP A 62 -3.72 -13.41 -13.28
C ASP A 62 -3.35 -14.76 -13.90
N ARG A 63 -2.25 -15.38 -13.44
CA ARG A 63 -1.85 -16.72 -13.90
C ARG A 63 -2.88 -17.78 -13.55
N PHE A 64 -3.45 -17.74 -12.34
CA PHE A 64 -4.49 -18.68 -11.94
C PHE A 64 -5.75 -18.55 -12.83
N LEU A 65 -6.21 -17.33 -13.09
CA LEU A 65 -7.35 -17.06 -13.96
C LEU A 65 -7.07 -17.47 -15.42
N LEU A 66 -5.86 -17.19 -15.94
CA LEU A 66 -5.46 -17.59 -17.29
C LEU A 66 -5.47 -19.11 -17.45
N MET A 67 -4.87 -19.85 -16.49
CA MET A 67 -4.85 -21.32 -16.48
C MET A 67 -6.26 -21.91 -16.38
N ARG A 68 -7.18 -21.24 -15.68
CA ARG A 68 -8.58 -21.65 -15.60
C ARG A 68 -9.34 -21.41 -16.91
N LYS A 69 -8.97 -20.38 -17.68
CA LYS A 69 -9.61 -20.06 -18.98
C LYS A 69 -9.08 -20.92 -20.13
N LEU A 70 -7.82 -21.36 -20.07
CA LEU A 70 -7.16 -22.20 -21.08
C LEU A 70 -7.43 -23.70 -20.89
N ARG A 71 -8.22 -24.07 -19.88
CA ARG A 71 -8.65 -25.44 -19.58
C ARG A 71 -10.12 -25.59 -19.94
#